data_AF-A0A255PNW6-F1
#
_entry.id   AF-A0A255PNW6-F1
#
_cell.length_a   1.000
_cell.length_b   1.000
_cell.length_c   1.000
_cell.angle_alpha   90.00
_cell.angle_beta   90.00
_cell.angle_gamma   90.00
#
_symmetry.space_group_name_H-M   'P 1'
#
loop_
_entity.id
_entity.type
_entity.pdbx_description
1 polymer ?
#
loop_
_entity_poly.entity_id
_entity_poly.type
_entity_poly.pdbx_seq_one_letter_code
_entity_poly.pdbx_strand_id
1 'polypeptide(L)'
;MPALTPGRLALAAAVAVTVGSGTLTATSASAADLPLTGYRLTWGIKQSYRSYVTGMAQGTFTAADGASQAADNGEFTFTDGQGSYDSTRHTLRLAFRGTLTIESRTHGFTRVLSDLRYDSAAGVLTADLVADGGAEQQDVPLAKVAAPTGPEMTGLATTLTTEAGAFLGSASYAGAAGDPVSVAKPKPTPAPTPSKTPTKTPAPKPTRTATPKPTRTTTPKPTRSPAGPPAKPAAPAAPAKGAIADGTLRWGVKDSFRTYVVTGAAHGRITASGGATQAAGNGPFTFSGATGTYDTTAGTLSAAFKGAVTFKGHENNGTYGLDLTLSDLKASVGRGTGTLTADVTSLGKKSEDVVLADLKARSAALAPKNDVIALDGVTATLTDAGAKAFSGYYPKGTALDPVNLSVALTTTAALPSAGPTAGGATTTGAVTGSAAGGGGVVGGSLAATGSGVPAGPLGAAAAVTAAAGAGVVLAVRRRRTAM
;
A
#
# COMPACT_ATOMS: atom_id res chain seq x y z
N MET A 1 -42.52 3.26 106.87
CA MET A 1 -43.83 2.56 106.95
C MET A 1 -44.74 3.20 105.92
N PRO A 2 -45.58 2.44 105.19
CA PRO A 2 -45.27 1.50 104.11
C PRO A 2 -46.10 1.93 102.85
N ALA A 3 -46.08 1.31 101.67
CA ALA A 3 -46.71 0.04 101.25
C ALA A 3 -47.20 0.32 99.80
N LEU A 4 -47.36 -0.58 98.83
CA LEU A 4 -47.06 -1.99 98.58
C LEU A 4 -47.49 -2.21 97.11
N THR A 5 -46.71 -2.98 96.36
CA THR A 5 -47.00 -3.52 95.01
C THR A 5 -48.22 -4.47 95.05
N PRO A 6 -48.89 -4.81 93.92
CA PRO A 6 -48.41 -5.85 92.96
C PRO A 6 -48.85 -5.55 91.48
N GLY A 7 -48.48 -6.27 90.43
CA GLY A 7 -47.67 -7.47 90.28
C GLY A 7 -47.53 -7.88 88.80
N ARG A 8 -46.35 -8.43 88.48
CA ARG A 8 -46.07 -9.63 87.68
C ARG A 8 -46.80 -9.81 86.34
N LEU A 9 -46.02 -9.84 85.25
CA LEU A 9 -45.76 -11.12 84.59
C LEU A 9 -44.32 -11.13 84.05
N ALA A 10 -43.62 -12.21 84.36
CA ALA A 10 -42.27 -12.49 83.92
C ALA A 10 -42.30 -13.18 82.54
N LEU A 11 -41.29 -12.90 81.72
CA LEU A 11 -40.74 -13.93 80.83
C LEU A 11 -39.23 -13.72 80.72
N ALA A 12 -38.48 -14.63 81.34
CA ALA A 12 -37.09 -14.88 81.02
C ALA A 12 -37.04 -15.80 79.80
N ALA A 13 -36.23 -15.48 78.79
CA ALA A 13 -35.73 -16.46 77.84
C ALA A 13 -34.45 -15.94 77.19
N ALA A 14 -33.41 -16.77 77.25
CA ALA A 14 -32.07 -16.52 76.76
C ALA A 14 -32.03 -16.13 75.28
N VAL A 15 -31.18 -15.17 74.92
CA VAL A 15 -30.70 -15.04 73.54
C VAL A 15 -29.24 -15.46 73.53
N ALA A 16 -29.02 -16.59 72.88
CA ALA A 16 -27.74 -17.14 72.52
C ALA A 16 -26.91 -16.11 71.76
N VAL A 17 -25.59 -16.10 72.02
CA VAL A 17 -24.61 -15.51 71.11
C VAL A 17 -24.67 -16.34 69.82
N THR A 18 -25.47 -15.88 68.86
CA THR A 18 -25.30 -16.27 67.46
C THR A 18 -24.18 -15.42 66.90
N VAL A 19 -23.11 -16.09 66.47
CA VAL A 19 -22.15 -15.53 65.51
C VAL A 19 -22.94 -15.31 64.22
N GLY A 20 -23.59 -14.16 64.13
CA GLY A 20 -24.23 -13.69 62.92
C GLY A 20 -23.13 -13.30 61.94
N SER A 21 -23.09 -14.00 60.81
CA SER A 21 -22.36 -13.61 59.61
C SER A 21 -22.85 -12.23 59.17
N GLY A 22 -22.30 -11.17 59.80
CA GLY A 22 -22.41 -9.83 59.30
C GLY A 22 -21.72 -9.81 57.96
N THR A 23 -22.51 -9.80 56.89
CA THR A 23 -22.02 -9.43 55.58
C THR A 23 -21.40 -8.06 55.73
N LEU A 24 -20.08 -8.01 55.86
CA LEU A 24 -19.29 -6.84 55.53
C LEU A 24 -19.69 -6.53 54.10
N THR A 25 -20.58 -5.56 53.90
CA THR A 25 -20.71 -4.90 52.61
C THR A 25 -19.36 -4.22 52.41
N ALA A 26 -18.43 -4.96 51.80
CA ALA A 26 -17.25 -4.39 51.22
C ALA A 26 -17.77 -3.37 50.22
N THR A 27 -17.75 -2.10 50.62
CA THR A 27 -17.83 -0.99 49.69
C THR A 27 -16.66 -1.25 48.75
N SER A 28 -16.95 -1.79 47.57
CA SER A 28 -15.96 -1.95 46.53
C SER A 28 -15.45 -0.54 46.25
N ALA A 29 -14.26 -0.23 46.74
CA ALA A 29 -13.52 0.93 46.32
C ALA A 29 -13.37 0.77 44.81
N SER A 30 -14.18 1.52 44.04
CA SER A 30 -14.06 1.59 42.61
C SER A 30 -12.61 1.99 42.32
N ALA A 31 -11.88 1.15 41.59
CA ALA A 31 -10.50 1.43 41.22
C ALA A 31 -10.46 2.80 40.55
N ALA A 32 -9.81 3.78 41.18
CA ALA A 32 -9.78 5.14 40.68
C ALA A 32 -9.03 5.15 39.34
N ASP A 33 -9.70 5.64 38.30
CA ASP A 33 -9.10 6.01 37.03
C ASP A 33 -7.87 6.89 37.27
N LEU A 34 -6.70 6.44 36.81
CA LEU A 34 -5.45 7.19 36.98
C LEU A 34 -5.42 8.33 35.96
N PRO A 35 -5.26 9.60 36.39
CA PRO A 35 -5.20 10.72 35.45
C PRO A 35 -3.94 10.63 34.58
N LEU A 36 -4.12 10.81 33.28
CA LEU A 36 -3.05 10.88 32.29
C LEU A 36 -2.90 12.33 31.83
N THR A 37 -1.66 12.82 31.76
CA THR A 37 -1.35 14.16 31.25
C THR A 37 -0.05 14.18 30.45
N GLY A 38 0.04 15.15 29.53
CA GLY A 38 1.23 15.45 28.74
C GLY A 38 1.54 14.40 27.69
N TYR A 39 0.59 13.58 27.28
CA TYR A 39 0.80 12.59 26.21
C TYR A 39 0.89 13.28 24.84
N ARG A 40 1.48 12.60 23.87
CA ARG A 40 1.43 12.98 22.46
C ARG A 40 0.88 11.85 21.62
N LEU A 41 0.22 12.21 20.52
CA LEU A 41 -0.22 11.29 19.49
C LEU A 41 0.44 11.66 18.18
N THR A 42 1.10 10.70 17.54
CA THR A 42 1.66 10.84 16.20
C THR A 42 0.89 9.96 15.22
N TRP A 43 0.37 10.57 14.16
CA TRP A 43 -0.43 9.88 13.15
C TRP A 43 -0.39 10.61 11.81
N GLY A 44 -0.26 9.85 10.73
CA GLY A 44 -0.22 10.39 9.38
C GLY A 44 -1.58 10.50 8.67
N ILE A 45 -2.66 9.98 9.25
CA ILE A 45 -3.92 9.67 8.56
C ILE A 45 -3.70 8.58 7.50
N LYS A 46 -3.09 8.96 6.37
CA LYS A 46 -2.67 8.08 5.28
C LYS A 46 -1.63 8.76 4.40
N GLN A 47 -0.47 8.15 4.17
CA GLN A 47 0.61 8.72 3.36
C GLN A 47 0.14 9.12 1.96
N SER A 48 -0.61 8.24 1.28
CA SER A 48 -1.10 8.54 -0.08
C SER A 48 -2.08 9.71 -0.12
N TYR A 49 -2.84 9.95 0.96
CA TYR A 49 -3.70 11.12 1.07
C TYR A 49 -2.87 12.40 1.26
N ARG A 50 -1.85 12.37 2.13
CA ARG A 50 -0.92 13.50 2.26
C ARG A 50 -0.19 13.84 0.96
N SER A 51 0.25 12.82 0.22
CA SER A 51 0.86 13.01 -1.10
C SER A 51 -0.14 13.57 -2.11
N TYR A 52 -1.39 13.10 -2.10
CA TYR A 52 -2.45 13.66 -2.94
C TYR A 52 -2.66 15.15 -2.66
N VAL A 53 -2.83 15.53 -1.39
CA VAL A 53 -3.08 16.93 -1.01
C VAL A 53 -1.96 17.83 -1.49
N THR A 54 -0.70 17.53 -1.14
CA THR A 54 0.44 18.42 -1.47
C THR A 54 0.87 18.34 -2.94
N GLY A 55 0.66 17.19 -3.59
CA GLY A 55 1.04 16.96 -4.98
C GLY A 55 -0.07 17.30 -5.97
N MET A 56 -1.05 16.41 -6.11
CA MET A 56 -2.12 16.55 -7.11
C MET A 56 -3.08 17.68 -6.78
N ALA A 57 -3.52 17.74 -5.53
CA ALA A 57 -4.49 18.75 -5.13
C ALA A 57 -3.86 20.15 -5.08
N GLN A 58 -2.53 20.27 -5.08
CA GLN A 58 -1.83 21.54 -4.90
C GLN A 58 -2.32 22.27 -3.62
N GLY A 59 -2.58 21.47 -2.59
CA GLY A 59 -3.07 21.87 -1.30
C GLY A 59 -1.99 21.88 -0.23
N THR A 60 -2.38 22.33 0.96
CA THR A 60 -1.48 22.53 2.09
C THR A 60 -2.06 21.94 3.37
N PHE A 61 -1.17 21.47 4.23
CA PHE A 61 -1.48 21.15 5.62
C PHE A 61 -1.02 22.30 6.51
N THR A 62 -1.91 22.79 7.36
CA THR A 62 -1.61 23.78 8.39
C THR A 62 -1.92 23.17 9.74
N ALA A 63 -0.88 22.94 10.53
CA ALA A 63 -0.99 22.43 11.89
C ALA A 63 -0.89 23.61 12.88
N ALA A 64 -1.81 23.68 13.83
CA ALA A 64 -1.90 24.76 14.82
C ALA A 64 -2.37 24.23 16.18
N ASP A 65 -2.36 25.09 17.20
CA ASP A 65 -3.00 24.87 18.51
C ASP A 65 -2.62 23.57 19.23
N GLY A 66 -1.36 23.14 19.11
CA GLY A 66 -0.86 21.88 19.67
C GLY A 66 -0.64 20.77 18.63
N ALA A 67 -0.96 21.02 17.35
CA ALA A 67 -0.55 20.18 16.24
C ALA A 67 0.73 20.70 15.59
N SER A 68 1.57 19.78 15.13
CA SER A 68 2.73 20.06 14.27
C SER A 68 2.85 18.98 13.21
N GLN A 69 3.50 19.29 12.09
CA GLN A 69 3.79 18.32 11.03
C GLN A 69 5.30 18.06 10.95
N ALA A 70 5.69 16.80 10.83
CA ALA A 70 7.07 16.43 10.53
C ALA A 70 7.48 16.91 9.12
N ALA A 71 8.78 17.11 8.92
CA ALA A 71 9.34 17.51 7.62
C ALA A 71 8.98 16.52 6.49
N ASP A 72 9.18 16.94 5.24
CA ASP A 72 8.98 16.12 4.05
C ASP A 72 7.58 15.50 3.94
N ASN A 73 6.56 16.28 4.31
CA ASN A 73 5.15 15.85 4.34
C ASN A 73 4.93 14.63 5.26
N GLY A 74 5.67 14.62 6.38
CA GLY A 74 5.62 13.56 7.38
C GLY A 74 4.34 13.57 8.22
N GLU A 75 4.33 12.72 9.25
CA GLU A 75 3.20 12.52 10.15
C GLU A 75 2.91 13.77 11.00
N PHE A 76 1.68 13.86 11.50
CA PHE A 76 1.26 14.94 12.41
C PHE A 76 1.47 14.51 13.85
N THR A 77 1.89 15.44 14.71
CA THR A 77 1.98 15.24 16.15
C THR A 77 1.04 16.19 16.87
N PHE A 78 0.15 15.63 17.69
CA PHE A 78 -0.81 16.32 18.55
C PHE A 78 -0.32 16.22 20.00
N THR A 79 -0.27 17.34 20.71
CA THR A 79 0.35 17.44 22.05
C THR A 79 -0.68 17.57 23.18
N ASP A 80 -0.18 17.70 24.40
CA ASP A 80 -0.97 17.98 25.61
C ASP A 80 -2.12 17.00 25.84
N GLY A 81 -1.89 15.74 25.48
CA GLY A 81 -2.80 14.63 25.64
C GLY A 81 -3.16 14.41 27.10
N GLN A 82 -4.46 14.44 27.39
CA GLN A 82 -5.01 14.33 28.74
C GLN A 82 -6.19 13.36 28.79
N GLY A 83 -6.37 12.68 29.93
CA GLY A 83 -7.51 11.81 30.14
C GLY A 83 -7.30 10.84 31.29
N SER A 84 -7.77 9.60 31.16
CA SER A 84 -7.70 8.60 32.23
C SER A 84 -7.23 7.24 31.77
N TYR A 85 -6.67 6.48 32.71
CA TYR A 85 -6.33 5.07 32.58
C TYR A 85 -7.14 4.25 33.58
N ASP A 86 -7.94 3.31 33.07
CA ASP A 86 -8.64 2.30 33.84
C ASP A 86 -7.68 1.15 34.15
N SER A 87 -7.26 1.08 35.41
CA SER A 87 -6.31 0.08 35.89
C SER A 87 -6.86 -1.35 35.93
N THR A 88 -8.19 -1.51 35.91
CA THR A 88 -8.85 -2.82 35.93
C THR A 88 -9.02 -3.38 34.53
N ARG A 89 -9.40 -2.52 33.58
CA ARG A 89 -9.57 -2.90 32.17
C ARG A 89 -8.28 -2.80 31.37
N HIS A 90 -7.25 -2.17 31.93
CA HIS A 90 -6.00 -1.84 31.26
C HIS A 90 -6.21 -1.02 29.98
N THR A 91 -7.16 -0.09 30.02
CA THR A 91 -7.54 0.76 28.89
C THR A 91 -7.39 2.22 29.24
N LEU A 92 -7.16 3.07 28.23
CA LEU A 92 -7.09 4.51 28.39
C LEU A 92 -8.00 5.25 27.43
N ARG A 93 -8.33 6.47 27.84
CA ARG A 93 -8.98 7.49 27.04
C ARG A 93 -8.15 8.75 27.10
N LEU A 94 -7.76 9.28 25.95
CA LEU A 94 -6.97 10.50 25.83
C LEU A 94 -7.62 11.44 24.81
N ALA A 95 -7.67 12.72 25.15
CA ALA A 95 -7.97 13.82 24.23
C ALA A 95 -6.70 14.66 24.02
N PHE A 96 -6.42 15.06 22.79
CA PHE A 96 -5.21 15.77 22.42
C PHE A 96 -5.51 17.17 21.92
N ARG A 97 -4.62 18.13 22.24
CA ARG A 97 -4.63 19.45 21.63
C ARG A 97 -4.10 19.37 20.20
N GLY A 98 -4.67 20.20 19.34
CA GLY A 98 -4.19 20.42 17.99
C GLY A 98 -5.29 20.55 16.97
N THR A 99 -5.06 21.43 16.01
CA THR A 99 -5.93 21.65 14.86
C THR A 99 -5.13 21.35 13.60
N LEU A 100 -5.72 20.55 12.70
CA LEU A 100 -5.17 20.30 11.38
C LEU A 100 -6.13 20.82 10.32
N THR A 101 -5.70 21.83 9.57
CA THR A 101 -6.40 22.35 8.39
C THR A 101 -5.75 21.82 7.13
N ILE A 102 -6.56 21.29 6.23
CA ILE A 102 -6.17 20.68 4.96
C ILE A 102 -6.94 21.42 3.87
N GLU A 103 -6.25 22.21 3.06
CA GLU A 103 -6.90 23.08 2.08
C GLU A 103 -6.32 22.83 0.69
N SER A 104 -7.17 22.78 -0.33
CA SER A 104 -6.79 22.92 -1.72
C SER A 104 -7.71 23.92 -2.41
N ARG A 105 -7.14 25.04 -2.86
CA ARG A 105 -7.88 26.02 -3.68
C ARG A 105 -8.19 25.47 -5.06
N THR A 106 -7.25 24.75 -5.65
CA THR A 106 -7.36 24.18 -7.00
C THR A 106 -8.48 23.14 -7.09
N HIS A 107 -8.68 22.35 -6.02
CA HIS A 107 -9.70 21.30 -5.97
C HIS A 107 -10.91 21.69 -5.10
N GLY A 108 -10.96 22.96 -4.65
CA GLY A 108 -12.12 23.55 -3.99
C GLY A 108 -12.52 22.88 -2.67
N PHE A 109 -11.55 22.39 -1.88
CA PHE A 109 -11.86 21.75 -0.61
C PHE A 109 -11.08 22.33 0.58
N THR A 110 -11.72 22.36 1.74
CA THR A 110 -11.13 22.62 3.06
C THR A 110 -11.61 21.58 4.06
N ARG A 111 -10.69 20.97 4.81
CA ARG A 111 -10.99 20.01 5.87
C ARG A 111 -10.31 20.46 7.14
N VAL A 112 -11.05 20.55 8.23
CA VAL A 112 -10.51 20.88 9.55
C VAL A 112 -10.80 19.72 10.47
N LEU A 113 -9.75 19.27 11.16
CA LEU A 113 -9.79 18.25 12.18
C LEU A 113 -9.29 18.85 13.49
N SER A 114 -10.04 18.65 14.56
CA SER A 114 -9.69 19.10 15.93
C SER A 114 -10.18 18.09 16.97
N ASP A 115 -9.82 18.30 18.24
CA ASP A 115 -10.22 17.45 19.37
C ASP A 115 -10.00 15.94 19.10
N LEU A 116 -8.80 15.60 18.66
CA LEU A 116 -8.45 14.20 18.39
C LEU A 116 -8.47 13.42 19.69
N ARG A 117 -9.24 12.32 19.73
CA ARG A 117 -9.40 11.46 20.90
C ARG A 117 -9.09 10.02 20.56
N TYR A 118 -8.43 9.33 21.49
CA TYR A 118 -8.15 7.90 21.41
C TYR A 118 -8.78 7.16 22.58
N ASP A 119 -9.68 6.22 22.28
CA ASP A 119 -10.23 5.27 23.26
C ASP A 119 -9.65 3.88 22.94
N SER A 120 -8.78 3.38 23.82
CA SER A 120 -8.13 2.08 23.62
C SER A 120 -9.04 0.89 23.94
N ALA A 121 -10.12 1.09 24.70
CA ALA A 121 -11.12 0.05 24.96
C ALA A 121 -11.98 -0.18 23.73
N ALA A 122 -12.40 0.90 23.08
CA ALA A 122 -13.13 0.86 21.82
C ALA A 122 -12.23 0.60 20.60
N GLY A 123 -10.93 0.86 20.72
CA GLY A 123 -9.97 0.75 19.62
C GLY A 123 -10.27 1.74 18.51
N VAL A 124 -10.57 3.00 18.85
CA VAL A 124 -11.02 4.01 17.89
C VAL A 124 -10.33 5.35 18.12
N LEU A 125 -10.01 6.02 17.01
CA LEU A 125 -9.69 7.44 16.96
C LEU A 125 -10.91 8.22 16.50
N THR A 126 -11.33 9.20 17.29
CA THR A 126 -12.39 10.14 16.94
C THR A 126 -11.84 11.57 16.87
N ALA A 127 -12.52 12.44 16.14
CA ALA A 127 -12.20 13.86 16.10
C ALA A 127 -13.43 14.69 15.75
N ASP A 128 -13.36 15.98 16.04
CA ASP A 128 -14.31 16.97 15.55
C ASP A 128 -13.91 17.40 14.14
N LEU A 129 -14.88 17.39 13.22
CA LEU A 129 -14.64 17.57 11.79
C LEU A 129 -15.48 18.71 11.22
N VAL A 130 -14.83 19.59 10.46
CA VAL A 130 -15.50 20.60 9.63
C VAL A 130 -15.06 20.42 8.18
N ALA A 131 -16.02 20.25 7.28
CA ALA A 131 -15.77 20.15 5.83
C ALA A 131 -16.33 21.39 5.12
N ASP A 132 -15.49 22.04 4.31
CA ASP A 132 -15.85 23.14 3.42
C ASP A 132 -16.58 24.32 4.10
N GLY A 133 -16.21 24.62 5.35
CA GLY A 133 -16.85 25.66 6.15
C GLY A 133 -18.27 25.33 6.61
N GLY A 134 -18.68 24.07 6.49
CA GLY A 134 -19.96 23.56 6.97
C GLY A 134 -20.04 23.44 8.49
N ALA A 135 -21.10 22.76 8.97
CA ALA A 135 -21.28 22.51 10.39
C ALA A 135 -20.20 21.56 10.93
N GLU A 136 -19.81 21.79 12.18
CA GLU A 136 -18.96 20.89 12.94
C GLU A 136 -19.71 19.58 13.24
N GLN A 137 -19.04 18.47 13.00
CA GLN A 137 -19.47 17.13 13.37
C GLN A 137 -18.59 16.66 14.52
N GLN A 138 -19.18 16.38 15.67
CA GLN A 138 -18.43 16.04 16.88
C GLN A 138 -18.15 14.55 16.99
N ASP A 139 -16.99 14.21 17.55
CA ASP A 139 -16.60 12.85 17.90
C ASP A 139 -16.74 11.83 16.73
N VAL A 140 -16.45 12.27 15.50
CA VAL A 140 -16.58 11.41 14.31
C VAL A 140 -15.49 10.34 14.34
N PRO A 141 -15.84 9.04 14.22
CA PRO A 141 -14.84 7.98 14.19
C PRO A 141 -14.06 8.04 12.88
N LEU A 142 -12.74 8.27 12.97
CA LEU A 142 -11.86 8.37 11.81
C LEU A 142 -11.11 7.08 11.50
N ALA A 143 -10.70 6.35 12.54
CA ALA A 143 -9.95 5.13 12.35
C ALA A 143 -10.20 4.12 13.45
N LYS A 144 -10.29 2.85 13.07
CA LYS A 144 -10.11 1.73 13.99
C LYS A 144 -8.62 1.54 14.23
N VAL A 145 -8.24 1.31 15.48
CA VAL A 145 -6.85 1.12 15.91
C VAL A 145 -6.70 -0.30 16.43
N ALA A 146 -5.70 -1.02 15.95
CA ALA A 146 -5.37 -2.35 16.45
C ALA A 146 -4.99 -2.30 17.93
N ALA A 147 -5.37 -3.34 18.67
CA ALA A 147 -4.95 -3.48 20.06
C ALA A 147 -3.41 -3.57 20.15
N PRO A 148 -2.78 -2.92 21.15
CA PRO A 148 -1.35 -3.01 21.34
C PRO A 148 -0.95 -4.46 21.68
N THR A 149 0.12 -4.95 21.05
CA THR A 149 0.70 -6.28 21.30
C THR A 149 1.78 -6.28 22.38
N GLY A 150 2.08 -5.10 22.94
CA GLY A 150 3.07 -4.89 23.99
C GLY A 150 2.73 -3.66 24.84
N PRO A 151 3.60 -3.30 25.81
CA PRO A 151 3.37 -2.18 26.72
C PRO A 151 3.45 -0.81 26.01
N GLU A 152 4.10 -0.76 24.85
CA GLU A 152 4.25 0.44 24.04
C GLU A 152 3.09 0.54 23.04
N MET A 153 2.40 1.70 23.03
CA MET A 153 1.38 2.01 22.02
C MET A 153 2.01 2.70 20.81
N THR A 154 3.06 2.11 20.24
CA THR A 154 3.78 2.67 19.10
C THR A 154 3.49 1.85 17.85
N GLY A 155 3.25 2.53 16.72
CA GLY A 155 3.10 1.87 15.43
C GLY A 155 1.83 1.02 15.31
N LEU A 156 0.77 1.35 16.04
CA LEU A 156 -0.48 0.59 16.03
C LEU A 156 -1.16 0.73 14.66
N ALA A 157 -1.43 -0.39 14.00
CA ALA A 157 -2.08 -0.40 12.69
C ALA A 157 -3.45 0.28 12.77
N THR A 158 -3.79 1.07 11.74
CA THR A 158 -5.09 1.73 11.65
C THR A 158 -5.85 1.31 10.40
N THR A 159 -7.17 1.29 10.51
CA THR A 159 -8.08 1.10 9.38
C THR A 159 -9.06 2.27 9.36
N LEU A 160 -9.05 3.04 8.27
CA LEU A 160 -9.91 4.21 8.11
C LEU A 160 -11.39 3.78 8.03
N THR A 161 -12.26 4.58 8.63
CA THR A 161 -13.69 4.34 8.68
C THR A 161 -14.41 4.85 7.43
N THR A 162 -15.70 4.55 7.30
CA THR A 162 -16.55 5.09 6.23
C THR A 162 -16.66 6.60 6.36
N GLU A 163 -16.80 7.10 7.58
CA GLU A 163 -16.90 8.51 7.93
C GLU A 163 -15.61 9.26 7.58
N ALA A 164 -14.44 8.65 7.85
CA ALA A 164 -13.17 9.19 7.36
C ALA A 164 -13.13 9.25 5.84
N GLY A 165 -13.62 8.24 5.12
CA GLY A 165 -13.67 8.29 3.67
C GLY A 165 -14.54 9.42 3.12
N ALA A 166 -15.71 9.62 3.70
CA ALA A 166 -16.58 10.74 3.37
C ALA A 166 -15.90 12.08 3.66
N PHE A 167 -15.30 12.23 4.84
CA PHE A 167 -14.58 13.45 5.23
C PHE A 167 -13.37 13.72 4.32
N LEU A 168 -12.56 12.72 3.99
CA LEU A 168 -11.38 12.86 3.14
C LEU A 168 -11.73 13.04 1.65
N GLY A 169 -13.02 12.96 1.28
CA GLY A 169 -13.52 13.24 -0.06
C GLY A 169 -13.47 12.04 -1.01
N SER A 170 -13.30 10.81 -0.50
CA SER A 170 -13.40 9.59 -1.31
C SER A 170 -13.81 8.36 -0.50
N ALA A 171 -14.84 7.67 -0.98
CA ALA A 171 -15.28 6.39 -0.43
C ALA A 171 -14.19 5.30 -0.50
N SER A 172 -13.17 5.44 -1.36
CA SER A 172 -12.06 4.48 -1.45
C SER A 172 -11.20 4.40 -0.18
N TYR A 173 -11.31 5.40 0.72
CA TYR A 173 -10.61 5.35 1.99
C TYR A 173 -11.36 4.52 3.04
N ALA A 174 -12.65 4.25 2.86
CA ALA A 174 -13.41 3.42 3.77
C ALA A 174 -12.83 2.00 3.82
N GLY A 175 -12.44 1.53 5.01
CA GLY A 175 -11.82 0.23 5.21
C GLY A 175 -10.36 0.13 4.73
N ALA A 176 -9.78 1.21 4.20
CA ALA A 176 -8.39 1.21 3.78
C ALA A 176 -7.45 1.26 5.00
N ALA A 177 -6.29 0.62 4.88
CA ALA A 177 -5.22 0.79 5.87
C ALA A 177 -4.81 2.27 5.93
N GLY A 178 -4.86 2.84 7.12
CA GLY A 178 -4.31 4.16 7.42
C GLY A 178 -2.84 4.04 7.83
N ASP A 179 -2.22 5.20 8.06
CA ASP A 179 -0.89 5.21 8.65
C ASP A 179 -0.95 4.72 10.10
N PRO A 180 0.08 4.02 10.60
CA PRO A 180 0.09 3.56 11.97
C PRO A 180 0.07 4.74 12.95
N VAL A 181 -0.60 4.57 14.09
CA VAL A 181 -0.67 5.59 15.15
C VAL A 181 0.26 5.24 16.30
N SER A 182 0.89 6.25 16.87
CA SER A 182 1.71 6.10 18.08
C SER A 182 1.23 7.05 19.16
N VAL A 183 1.03 6.54 20.38
CA VAL A 183 0.68 7.33 21.57
C VAL A 183 1.78 7.13 22.60
N ALA A 184 2.42 8.22 23.01
CA ALA A 184 3.55 8.15 23.92
C ALA A 184 3.53 9.28 24.94
N LYS A 185 4.05 9.03 26.13
CA LYS A 185 4.45 10.09 27.04
C LYS A 185 5.81 10.62 26.60
N PRO A 186 6.00 11.93 26.37
CA PRO A 186 7.30 12.50 26.08
C PRO A 186 8.28 12.09 27.18
N LYS A 187 9.37 11.42 26.80
CA LYS A 187 10.47 11.17 27.72
C LYS A 187 11.11 12.53 28.02
N PRO A 188 11.31 12.92 29.29
CA PRO A 188 12.08 14.11 29.60
C PRO A 188 13.45 13.96 28.95
N THR A 189 13.77 14.86 28.02
CA THR A 189 15.04 14.83 27.29
C THR A 189 16.12 15.31 28.25
N PRO A 190 17.15 14.50 28.57
CA PRO A 190 18.34 15.01 29.24
C PRO A 190 18.97 16.08 28.34
N ALA A 191 19.37 17.21 28.91
CA ALA A 191 20.07 18.27 28.19
C ALA A 191 21.25 17.69 27.39
N PRO A 192 21.51 18.17 26.14
CA PRO A 192 22.57 17.61 25.32
C PRO A 192 23.94 17.88 25.93
N THR A 193 24.65 16.82 26.32
CA THR A 193 26.08 16.88 26.65
C THR A 193 26.88 17.04 25.34
N PRO A 194 27.83 17.98 25.24
CA PRO A 194 28.56 18.23 23.99
C PRO A 194 29.40 17.03 23.55
N SER A 195 29.23 16.64 22.28
CA SER A 195 29.89 15.53 21.59
C SER A 195 31.37 15.82 21.33
N LYS A 196 32.27 14.86 21.61
CA LYS A 196 33.70 14.94 21.29
C LYS A 196 33.97 14.44 19.86
N THR A 197 34.82 15.20 19.16
CA THR A 197 35.34 15.07 17.79
C THR A 197 35.90 13.68 17.42
N PRO A 198 35.79 13.24 16.14
CA PRO A 198 36.25 11.92 15.69
C PRO A 198 37.77 11.85 15.39
N THR A 199 38.40 10.74 15.78
CA THR A 199 39.82 10.43 15.51
C THR A 199 39.97 9.67 14.18
N LYS A 200 40.95 10.11 13.37
CA LYS A 200 41.33 9.55 12.06
C LYS A 200 42.07 8.21 12.20
N THR A 201 41.79 7.25 11.32
CA THR A 201 42.56 5.99 11.16
C THR A 201 43.26 5.96 9.79
N PRO A 202 44.54 5.54 9.68
CA PRO A 202 45.31 5.60 8.43
C PRO A 202 45.09 4.40 7.49
N ALA A 203 45.36 4.64 6.20
CA ALA A 203 45.30 3.67 5.09
C ALA A 203 46.51 2.70 5.03
N PRO A 204 46.34 1.46 4.52
CA PRO A 204 47.46 0.58 4.19
C PRO A 204 47.91 0.70 2.71
N LYS A 205 49.24 0.71 2.48
CA LYS A 205 49.96 0.63 1.19
C LYS A 205 50.11 -0.84 0.71
N PRO A 206 50.46 -1.11 -0.57
CA PRO A 206 50.21 -2.37 -1.26
C PRO A 206 51.32 -3.42 -1.09
N THR A 207 50.94 -4.69 -1.15
CA THR A 207 51.85 -5.84 -1.12
C THR A 207 52.04 -6.43 -2.51
N ARG A 208 53.29 -6.81 -2.78
CA ARG A 208 53.92 -7.14 -4.06
C ARG A 208 53.43 -8.43 -4.73
N THR A 209 53.48 -8.38 -6.06
CA THR A 209 53.39 -9.45 -7.05
C THR A 209 54.40 -10.58 -6.81
N ALA A 210 53.95 -11.84 -6.95
CA ALA A 210 54.80 -13.01 -7.14
C ALA A 210 54.39 -13.76 -8.42
N THR A 211 55.37 -13.98 -9.28
CA THR A 211 55.33 -14.74 -10.53
C THR A 211 55.32 -16.26 -10.28
N PRO A 212 54.60 -17.05 -11.09
CA PRO A 212 54.99 -18.44 -11.36
C PRO A 212 55.47 -18.62 -12.82
N LYS A 213 56.63 -19.29 -12.98
CA LYS A 213 57.19 -19.83 -14.25
C LYS A 213 56.47 -21.16 -14.62
N PRO A 214 56.60 -21.64 -15.87
CA PRO A 214 55.63 -22.47 -16.58
C PRO A 214 55.83 -23.97 -16.39
N THR A 215 54.74 -24.74 -16.50
CA THR A 215 54.79 -26.20 -16.63
C THR A 215 53.88 -26.70 -17.74
N ARG A 216 54.54 -27.10 -18.84
CA ARG A 216 54.31 -28.22 -19.76
C ARG A 216 52.88 -28.54 -20.25
N THR A 217 52.72 -28.30 -21.55
CA THR A 217 51.79 -28.89 -22.50
C THR A 217 51.72 -30.41 -22.43
N THR A 218 50.50 -30.98 -22.39
CA THR A 218 50.22 -32.36 -22.81
C THR A 218 49.02 -32.38 -23.74
N THR A 219 49.30 -32.76 -24.99
CA THR A 219 48.38 -33.04 -26.10
C THR A 219 47.47 -34.24 -25.80
N PRO A 220 46.15 -34.16 -26.04
CA PRO A 220 45.31 -35.35 -26.23
C PRO A 220 45.30 -35.80 -27.69
N LYS A 221 45.51 -37.10 -27.88
CA LYS A 221 45.39 -37.88 -29.12
C LYS A 221 43.93 -37.92 -29.62
N PRO A 222 43.66 -37.91 -30.94
CA PRO A 222 42.30 -37.87 -31.46
C PRO A 222 41.64 -39.26 -31.44
N THR A 223 40.45 -39.35 -30.86
CA THR A 223 39.57 -40.52 -31.01
C THR A 223 38.51 -40.19 -32.05
N ARG A 224 38.55 -40.90 -33.18
CA ARG A 224 37.56 -40.80 -34.26
C ARG A 224 36.21 -41.32 -33.77
N SER A 225 35.15 -40.52 -33.97
CA SER A 225 33.74 -40.92 -33.82
C SER A 225 33.07 -40.85 -35.20
N PRO A 226 32.13 -41.77 -35.56
CA PRO A 226 31.60 -41.87 -36.92
C PRO A 226 30.77 -40.65 -37.32
N ALA A 227 30.93 -40.23 -38.58
CA ALA A 227 30.21 -39.12 -39.19
C ALA A 227 28.71 -39.42 -39.30
N GLY A 228 27.88 -38.59 -38.65
CA GLY A 228 26.47 -38.45 -38.98
C GLY A 228 26.29 -37.70 -40.31
N PRO A 229 25.11 -37.80 -40.94
CA PRO A 229 24.82 -37.16 -42.23
C PRO A 229 25.01 -35.64 -42.17
N PRO A 230 25.36 -34.99 -43.30
CA PRO A 230 25.77 -33.59 -43.30
C PRO A 230 24.63 -32.69 -42.79
N ALA A 231 24.88 -32.05 -41.64
CA ALA A 231 24.03 -30.98 -41.15
C ALA A 231 24.02 -29.85 -42.19
N LYS A 232 22.83 -29.40 -42.58
CA LYS A 232 22.61 -28.15 -43.30
C LYS A 232 23.51 -27.07 -42.69
N PRO A 233 24.24 -26.26 -43.48
CA PRO A 233 25.10 -25.21 -42.94
C PRO A 233 24.31 -24.38 -41.94
N ALA A 234 24.72 -24.41 -40.67
CA ALA A 234 24.16 -23.53 -39.67
C ALA A 234 24.37 -22.10 -40.17
N ALA A 235 23.31 -21.31 -40.18
CA ALA A 235 23.45 -19.88 -40.46
C ALA A 235 24.52 -19.31 -39.52
N PRO A 236 25.38 -18.38 -39.99
CA PRO A 236 26.38 -17.77 -39.13
C PRO A 236 25.70 -17.19 -37.90
N ALA A 237 26.18 -17.56 -36.70
CA ALA A 237 25.69 -16.99 -35.46
C ALA A 237 25.87 -15.46 -35.48
N ALA A 238 24.96 -14.74 -34.83
CA ALA A 238 25.05 -13.29 -34.73
C ALA A 238 26.41 -12.85 -34.14
N PRO A 239 26.95 -11.71 -34.59
CA PRO A 239 28.19 -11.17 -34.02
C PRO A 239 28.02 -10.86 -32.52
N ALA A 240 29.12 -10.83 -31.77
CA ALA A 240 29.08 -10.54 -30.33
C ALA A 240 28.65 -9.09 -30.01
N LYS A 241 28.70 -8.19 -30.99
CA LYS A 241 28.27 -6.80 -30.88
C LYS A 241 27.66 -6.33 -32.20
N GLY A 242 26.67 -5.45 -32.14
CA GLY A 242 26.03 -4.94 -33.34
C GLY A 242 24.77 -4.14 -33.08
N ALA A 243 24.08 -3.81 -34.16
CA ALA A 243 22.76 -3.19 -34.13
C ALA A 243 21.68 -4.25 -33.83
N ILE A 244 20.63 -3.83 -33.13
CA ILE A 244 19.41 -4.62 -32.92
C ILE A 244 18.61 -4.62 -34.24
N ALA A 245 18.17 -5.79 -34.68
CA ALA A 245 17.38 -5.95 -35.89
C ALA A 245 15.88 -5.70 -35.63
N ASP A 246 15.37 -6.19 -34.50
CA ASP A 246 14.01 -5.96 -34.01
C ASP A 246 13.96 -6.29 -32.50
N GLY A 247 12.84 -6.02 -31.84
CA GLY A 247 12.63 -6.42 -30.46
C GLY A 247 11.27 -6.03 -29.90
N THR A 248 10.97 -6.62 -28.75
CA THR A 248 9.76 -6.36 -27.98
C THR A 248 10.10 -6.02 -26.53
N LEU A 249 9.39 -5.04 -25.98
CA LEU A 249 9.36 -4.73 -24.57
C LEU A 249 7.93 -4.93 -24.07
N ARG A 250 7.76 -5.84 -23.11
CA ARG A 250 6.47 -6.08 -22.46
C ARG A 250 6.53 -5.57 -21.03
N TRP A 251 5.62 -4.67 -20.69
CA TRP A 251 5.58 -4.02 -19.40
C TRP A 251 4.18 -3.52 -19.07
N GLY A 252 3.75 -3.71 -17.83
CA GLY A 252 2.41 -3.30 -17.37
C GLY A 252 2.35 -1.91 -16.74
N VAL A 253 3.48 -1.21 -16.64
CA VAL A 253 3.63 -0.03 -15.77
C VAL A 253 3.48 -0.43 -14.30
N LYS A 254 2.25 -0.59 -13.84
CA LYS A 254 1.90 -1.11 -12.52
C LYS A 254 0.47 -1.64 -12.54
N ASP A 255 0.27 -2.88 -12.13
CA ASP A 255 -1.05 -3.53 -12.16
C ASP A 255 -2.14 -2.74 -11.40
N SER A 256 -1.82 -2.32 -10.18
CA SER A 256 -2.73 -1.50 -9.38
C SER A 256 -3.05 -0.15 -10.01
N PHE A 257 -2.11 0.44 -10.78
CA PHE A 257 -2.36 1.70 -11.50
C PHE A 257 -3.31 1.47 -12.66
N ARG A 258 -3.09 0.43 -13.47
CA ARG A 258 -4.01 0.09 -14.56
C ARG A 258 -5.41 -0.21 -14.04
N THR A 259 -5.51 -0.93 -12.92
CA THR A 259 -6.78 -1.21 -12.23
C THR A 259 -7.45 0.07 -11.77
N TYR A 260 -6.71 0.96 -11.09
CA TYR A 260 -7.21 2.28 -10.69
C TYR A 260 -7.79 3.09 -11.86
N VAL A 261 -7.11 3.07 -13.02
CA VAL A 261 -7.56 3.78 -14.21
C VAL A 261 -8.87 3.21 -14.75
N VAL A 262 -8.96 1.89 -14.95
CA VAL A 262 -10.08 1.30 -15.69
C VAL A 262 -11.28 0.96 -14.80
N THR A 263 -11.04 0.32 -13.66
CA THR A 263 -12.11 -0.22 -12.79
C THR A 263 -12.17 0.46 -11.43
N GLY A 264 -11.17 1.26 -11.08
CA GLY A 264 -11.11 2.02 -9.84
C GLY A 264 -11.71 3.42 -9.94
N ALA A 265 -11.35 4.24 -8.95
CA ALA A 265 -11.92 5.57 -8.74
C ALA A 265 -11.64 6.58 -9.85
N ALA A 266 -10.73 6.29 -10.80
CA ALA A 266 -10.49 7.18 -11.92
C ALA A 266 -11.57 7.09 -13.02
N HIS A 267 -12.36 6.01 -13.06
CA HIS A 267 -13.40 5.78 -14.06
C HIS A 267 -12.96 6.13 -15.49
N GLY A 268 -11.75 5.70 -15.80
CA GLY A 268 -10.98 6.15 -16.93
C GLY A 268 -10.87 5.12 -18.04
N ARG A 269 -9.92 5.39 -18.95
CA ARG A 269 -9.58 4.49 -20.06
C ARG A 269 -8.07 4.49 -20.30
N ILE A 270 -7.62 3.38 -20.83
CA ILE A 270 -6.25 3.20 -21.31
C ILE A 270 -6.31 3.01 -22.82
N THR A 271 -5.42 3.68 -23.54
CA THR A 271 -5.34 3.59 -25.00
C THR A 271 -3.90 3.37 -25.42
N ALA A 272 -3.62 2.22 -26.03
CA ALA A 272 -2.35 1.95 -26.68
C ALA A 272 -2.38 2.49 -28.12
N SER A 273 -1.27 3.06 -28.58
CA SER A 273 -1.14 3.67 -29.91
C SER A 273 0.30 3.56 -30.42
N GLY A 274 0.55 4.00 -31.66
CA GLY A 274 1.89 4.02 -32.25
C GLY A 274 2.54 2.64 -32.43
N GLY A 275 1.74 1.58 -32.49
CA GLY A 275 2.20 0.18 -32.57
C GLY A 275 2.32 -0.54 -31.23
N ALA A 276 2.07 0.14 -30.10
CA ALA A 276 1.87 -0.54 -28.82
C ALA A 276 0.51 -1.25 -28.82
N THR A 277 0.45 -2.41 -28.18
CA THR A 277 -0.80 -3.16 -27.95
C THR A 277 -0.97 -3.46 -26.47
N GLN A 278 -2.20 -3.56 -26.01
CA GLN A 278 -2.52 -3.97 -24.64
C GLN A 278 -3.07 -5.39 -24.63
N ALA A 279 -2.57 -6.23 -23.70
CA ALA A 279 -3.13 -7.55 -23.49
C ALA A 279 -4.56 -7.47 -22.91
N ALA A 280 -5.38 -8.48 -23.21
CA ALA A 280 -6.75 -8.57 -22.72
C ALA A 280 -6.85 -8.51 -21.18
N GLY A 281 -8.03 -8.16 -20.67
CA GLY A 281 -8.29 -8.13 -19.22
C GLY A 281 -7.49 -7.05 -18.47
N ASN A 282 -7.29 -5.88 -19.09
CA ASN A 282 -6.45 -4.80 -18.55
C ASN A 282 -5.00 -5.24 -18.29
N GLY A 283 -4.48 -6.13 -19.15
CA GLY A 283 -3.15 -6.69 -19.04
C GLY A 283 -2.04 -5.72 -19.43
N PRO A 284 -0.78 -6.18 -19.42
CA PRO A 284 0.38 -5.37 -19.74
C PRO A 284 0.46 -4.99 -21.22
N PHE A 285 1.29 -4.00 -21.52
CA PHE A 285 1.50 -3.48 -22.87
C PHE A 285 2.67 -4.19 -23.55
N THR A 286 2.61 -4.31 -24.87
CA THR A 286 3.72 -4.77 -25.71
C THR A 286 4.10 -3.64 -26.67
N PHE A 287 5.33 -3.17 -26.55
CA PHE A 287 5.98 -2.21 -27.45
C PHE A 287 6.93 -2.98 -28.37
N SER A 288 6.91 -2.67 -29.67
CA SER A 288 7.61 -3.45 -30.70
C SER A 288 8.50 -2.55 -31.57
N GLY A 289 9.26 -3.15 -32.50
CA GLY A 289 10.08 -2.41 -33.45
C GLY A 289 11.33 -1.83 -32.80
N ALA A 290 12.01 -2.62 -31.96
CA ALA A 290 13.18 -2.16 -31.24
C ALA A 290 14.32 -1.77 -32.20
N THR A 291 14.98 -0.67 -31.89
CA THR A 291 16.23 -0.26 -32.53
C THR A 291 17.28 0.04 -31.46
N GLY A 292 18.56 -0.03 -31.81
CA GLY A 292 19.64 0.26 -30.88
C GLY A 292 20.82 -0.69 -31.05
N THR A 293 21.55 -0.94 -29.97
CA THR A 293 22.83 -1.66 -30.02
C THR A 293 23.01 -2.62 -28.86
N TYR A 294 23.79 -3.67 -29.07
CA TYR A 294 24.20 -4.62 -28.05
C TYR A 294 25.70 -4.92 -28.14
N ASP A 295 26.28 -5.32 -27.02
CA ASP A 295 27.61 -5.91 -26.90
C ASP A 295 27.56 -6.98 -25.80
N THR A 296 27.58 -8.25 -26.20
CA THR A 296 27.51 -9.40 -25.27
C THR A 296 28.79 -9.59 -24.48
N THR A 297 29.92 -9.07 -24.98
CA THR A 297 31.22 -9.14 -24.29
C THR A 297 31.31 -8.07 -23.19
N ALA A 298 30.85 -6.86 -23.50
CA ALA A 298 30.73 -5.78 -22.51
C ALA A 298 29.54 -5.99 -21.55
N GLY A 299 28.56 -6.81 -21.95
CA GLY A 299 27.32 -7.04 -21.22
C GLY A 299 26.38 -5.85 -21.27
N THR A 300 26.35 -5.11 -22.38
CA THR A 300 25.57 -3.88 -22.55
C THR A 300 24.53 -4.01 -23.66
N LEU A 301 23.34 -3.47 -23.41
CA LEU A 301 22.21 -3.44 -24.34
C LEU A 301 21.50 -2.10 -24.21
N SER A 302 21.25 -1.42 -25.33
CA SER A 302 20.43 -0.21 -25.40
C SER A 302 19.41 -0.36 -26.52
N ALA A 303 18.12 -0.28 -26.18
CA ALA A 303 17.02 -0.51 -27.12
C ALA A 303 15.93 0.55 -26.95
N ALA A 304 15.50 1.16 -28.05
CA ALA A 304 14.39 2.11 -28.13
C ALA A 304 13.21 1.46 -28.87
N PHE A 305 11.99 1.66 -28.38
CA PHE A 305 10.78 0.98 -28.86
C PHE A 305 9.76 1.97 -29.40
N LYS A 306 9.01 1.53 -30.42
CA LYS A 306 7.85 2.28 -30.90
C LYS A 306 6.65 2.07 -29.99
N GLY A 307 5.75 3.04 -30.04
CA GLY A 307 4.45 2.98 -29.39
C GLY A 307 4.31 3.94 -28.23
N ALA A 308 3.05 4.11 -27.83
CA ALA A 308 2.67 4.95 -26.72
C ALA A 308 1.48 4.35 -26.00
N VAL A 309 1.34 4.67 -24.71
CA VAL A 309 0.17 4.34 -23.92
C VAL A 309 -0.32 5.60 -23.21
N THR A 310 -1.61 5.87 -23.34
CA THR A 310 -2.28 7.00 -22.70
C THR A 310 -3.27 6.51 -21.66
N PHE A 311 -3.16 7.04 -20.45
CA PHE A 311 -4.05 6.82 -19.32
C PHE A 311 -4.85 8.08 -19.09
N LYS A 312 -6.17 8.00 -19.25
CA LYS A 312 -7.11 9.10 -18.98
C LYS A 312 -8.07 8.70 -17.87
N GLY A 313 -8.39 9.61 -16.96
CA GLY A 313 -9.34 9.38 -15.87
C GLY A 313 -9.70 10.68 -15.15
N HIS A 314 -10.62 10.59 -14.19
CA HIS A 314 -11.23 11.74 -13.50
C HIS A 314 -11.79 12.76 -14.49
N GLU A 315 -12.63 12.27 -15.41
CA GLU A 315 -13.26 13.15 -16.37
C GLU A 315 -14.32 14.01 -15.69
N ASN A 316 -14.23 15.33 -15.88
CA ASN A 316 -15.23 16.30 -15.47
C ASN A 316 -15.40 17.34 -16.58
N ASN A 317 -16.61 17.43 -17.15
CA ASN A 317 -16.94 18.37 -18.25
C ASN A 317 -15.94 18.35 -19.41
N GLY A 318 -15.49 17.16 -19.82
CA GLY A 318 -14.54 16.96 -20.92
C GLY A 318 -13.07 17.26 -20.57
N THR A 319 -12.77 17.63 -19.32
CA THR A 319 -11.41 17.79 -18.80
C THR A 319 -11.02 16.56 -17.99
N TYR A 320 -9.76 16.13 -18.09
CA TYR A 320 -9.26 14.95 -17.39
C TYR A 320 -8.33 15.33 -16.24
N GLY A 321 -8.65 14.92 -15.01
CA GLY A 321 -7.76 15.06 -13.85
C GLY A 321 -6.58 14.07 -13.86
N LEU A 322 -6.66 13.02 -14.67
CA LEU A 322 -5.56 12.16 -15.06
C LEU A 322 -5.48 12.15 -16.59
N ASP A 323 -4.38 12.65 -17.14
CA ASP A 323 -4.05 12.52 -18.57
C ASP A 323 -2.55 12.32 -18.70
N LEU A 324 -2.13 11.05 -18.75
CA LEU A 324 -0.73 10.64 -18.75
C LEU A 324 -0.44 9.81 -20.01
N THR A 325 0.50 10.26 -20.84
CA THR A 325 1.02 9.49 -21.96
C THR A 325 2.48 9.14 -21.74
N LEU A 326 2.81 7.86 -21.92
CA LEU A 326 4.18 7.36 -21.98
C LEU A 326 4.48 6.94 -23.42
N SER A 327 5.57 7.47 -23.98
CA SER A 327 6.02 7.17 -25.35
C SER A 327 7.54 7.08 -25.41
N ASP A 328 8.09 6.65 -26.54
CA ASP A 328 9.55 6.56 -26.77
C ASP A 328 10.28 5.81 -25.63
N LEU A 329 9.80 4.59 -25.33
CA LEU A 329 10.35 3.76 -24.27
C LEU A 329 11.77 3.33 -24.66
N LYS A 330 12.75 3.56 -23.79
CA LYS A 330 14.15 3.13 -23.99
C LYS A 330 14.62 2.33 -22.79
N ALA A 331 15.13 1.13 -23.05
CA ALA A 331 15.77 0.28 -22.05
C ALA A 331 17.28 0.29 -22.26
N SER A 332 18.04 0.66 -21.24
CA SER A 332 19.51 0.56 -21.21
C SER A 332 19.91 -0.36 -20.07
N VAL A 333 20.65 -1.43 -20.37
CA VAL A 333 21.11 -2.42 -19.39
C VAL A 333 22.60 -2.65 -19.59
N GLY A 334 23.38 -2.53 -18.52
CA GLY A 334 24.80 -2.84 -18.46
C GLY A 334 25.10 -3.74 -17.28
N ARG A 335 25.68 -4.92 -17.54
CA ARG A 335 26.09 -5.90 -16.51
C ARG A 335 24.98 -6.23 -15.50
N GLY A 336 23.74 -6.33 -15.99
CA GLY A 336 22.57 -6.74 -15.20
C GLY A 336 21.85 -5.62 -14.45
N THR A 337 22.30 -4.37 -14.56
CA THR A 337 21.63 -3.18 -14.01
C THR A 337 21.39 -2.15 -15.09
N GLY A 338 20.38 -1.30 -14.95
CA GLY A 338 20.02 -0.40 -16.03
C GLY A 338 18.92 0.58 -15.68
N THR A 339 18.35 1.19 -16.70
CA THR A 339 17.25 2.14 -16.59
C THR A 339 16.21 1.93 -17.69
N LEU A 340 14.95 2.21 -17.37
CA LEU A 340 13.88 2.41 -18.33
C LEU A 340 13.53 3.89 -18.40
N THR A 341 13.64 4.50 -19.56
CA THR A 341 13.25 5.90 -19.80
C THR A 341 12.06 5.98 -20.75
N ALA A 342 11.35 7.11 -20.71
CA ALA A 342 10.26 7.43 -21.63
C ALA A 342 10.10 8.95 -21.77
N ASP A 343 9.54 9.36 -22.90
CA ASP A 343 8.86 10.64 -22.99
C ASP A 343 7.55 10.57 -22.20
N VAL A 344 7.33 11.57 -21.35
CA VAL A 344 6.15 11.67 -20.49
C VAL A 344 5.38 12.93 -20.85
N THR A 345 4.13 12.77 -21.26
CA THR A 345 3.18 13.89 -21.31
C THR A 345 2.18 13.74 -20.17
N SER A 346 2.16 14.68 -19.23
CA SER A 346 1.23 14.67 -18.10
C SER A 346 0.45 15.98 -18.06
N LEU A 347 -0.88 15.89 -18.11
CA LEU A 347 -1.80 17.04 -18.13
C LEU A 347 -1.37 18.12 -19.15
N GLY A 348 -0.99 17.66 -20.35
CA GLY A 348 -0.55 18.51 -21.46
C GLY A 348 0.90 19.00 -21.39
N LYS A 349 1.66 18.70 -20.32
CA LYS A 349 3.07 19.07 -20.19
C LYS A 349 3.97 17.91 -20.61
N LYS A 350 4.84 18.12 -21.59
CA LYS A 350 5.82 17.12 -22.07
C LYS A 350 7.14 17.22 -21.30
N SER A 351 7.75 16.09 -21.00
CA SER A 351 9.10 15.93 -20.47
C SER A 351 9.76 14.75 -21.18
N GLU A 352 10.92 14.98 -21.78
CA GLU A 352 11.63 13.98 -22.58
C GLU A 352 12.56 13.13 -21.72
N ASP A 353 12.77 11.88 -22.14
CA ASP A 353 13.79 10.98 -21.57
C ASP A 353 13.77 10.87 -20.04
N VAL A 354 12.56 10.91 -19.46
CA VAL A 354 12.37 10.75 -18.01
C VAL A 354 12.81 9.34 -17.61
N VAL A 355 13.78 9.24 -16.71
CA VAL A 355 14.18 7.96 -16.12
C VAL A 355 13.07 7.44 -15.22
N LEU A 356 12.18 6.61 -15.75
CA LEU A 356 11.02 6.10 -15.01
C LEU A 356 11.43 5.10 -13.93
N ALA A 357 12.29 4.14 -14.28
CA ALA A 357 12.63 3.04 -13.38
C ALA A 357 14.10 2.63 -13.47
N ASP A 358 14.66 2.26 -12.32
CA ASP A 358 15.88 1.47 -12.22
C ASP A 358 15.55 0.00 -12.56
N LEU A 359 16.38 -0.61 -13.40
CA LEU A 359 16.24 -1.98 -13.85
C LEU A 359 17.28 -2.89 -13.21
N LYS A 360 16.85 -4.07 -12.77
CA LYS A 360 17.73 -5.13 -12.30
C LYS A 360 17.36 -6.46 -12.95
N ALA A 361 18.23 -6.92 -13.85
CA ALA A 361 18.10 -8.22 -14.48
C ALA A 361 18.57 -9.34 -13.54
N ARG A 362 18.07 -10.55 -13.77
CA ARG A 362 18.44 -11.75 -12.99
C ARG A 362 19.87 -12.22 -13.26
N SER A 363 20.42 -11.86 -14.42
CA SER A 363 21.76 -12.19 -14.85
C SER A 363 22.47 -10.95 -15.40
N ALA A 364 23.77 -10.85 -15.14
CA ALA A 364 24.62 -9.82 -15.71
C ALA A 364 25.05 -10.13 -17.15
N ALA A 365 25.00 -11.40 -17.55
CA ALA A 365 25.40 -11.85 -18.87
C ALA A 365 24.26 -11.70 -19.87
N LEU A 366 24.56 -11.09 -21.02
CA LEU A 366 23.70 -11.12 -22.20
C LEU A 366 24.03 -12.38 -23.00
N ALA A 367 23.20 -13.40 -22.87
CA ALA A 367 23.43 -14.71 -23.50
C ALA A 367 22.38 -14.94 -24.61
N PRO A 368 22.72 -14.67 -25.88
CA PRO A 368 21.82 -14.91 -26.99
C PRO A 368 21.51 -16.40 -27.13
N LYS A 369 20.26 -16.73 -27.43
CA LYS A 369 19.82 -18.06 -27.86
C LYS A 369 19.07 -17.89 -29.17
N ASN A 370 19.48 -18.63 -30.21
CA ASN A 370 18.92 -18.49 -31.56
C ASN A 370 18.91 -17.03 -32.04
N ASP A 371 20.03 -16.33 -31.85
CA ASP A 371 20.20 -14.91 -32.17
C ASP A 371 19.19 -13.96 -31.48
N VAL A 372 18.65 -14.35 -30.32
CA VAL A 372 17.79 -13.50 -29.49
C VAL A 372 18.38 -13.35 -28.09
N ILE A 373 18.53 -12.11 -27.62
CA ILE A 373 18.79 -11.82 -26.20
C ILE A 373 17.43 -11.61 -25.53
N ALA A 374 17.13 -12.43 -24.52
CA ALA A 374 15.92 -12.33 -23.71
C ALA A 374 16.26 -12.04 -22.25
N LEU A 375 15.67 -10.97 -21.70
CA LEU A 375 15.74 -10.60 -20.29
C LEU A 375 14.33 -10.65 -19.71
N ASP A 376 14.04 -11.74 -19.01
CA ASP A 376 12.72 -11.99 -18.44
C ASP A 376 12.61 -11.59 -16.97
N GLY A 377 11.50 -10.94 -16.63
CA GLY A 377 11.20 -10.56 -15.25
C GLY A 377 12.26 -9.65 -14.66
N VAL A 378 12.77 -8.71 -15.46
CA VAL A 378 13.67 -7.65 -15.00
C VAL A 378 12.90 -6.82 -13.98
N THR A 379 13.43 -6.74 -12.76
CA THR A 379 12.81 -5.93 -11.71
C THR A 379 12.88 -4.46 -12.12
N ALA A 380 11.75 -3.76 -12.02
CA ALA A 380 11.65 -2.33 -12.26
C ALA A 380 11.28 -1.62 -10.97
N THR A 381 12.10 -0.66 -10.56
CA THR A 381 11.93 0.10 -9.33
C THR A 381 11.82 1.58 -9.67
N LEU A 382 10.71 2.21 -9.27
CA LEU A 382 10.42 3.60 -9.62
C LEU A 382 11.51 4.55 -9.09
N THR A 383 12.00 5.46 -9.94
CA THR A 383 12.96 6.49 -9.53
C THR A 383 12.25 7.72 -8.96
N ASP A 384 13.02 8.71 -8.49
CA ASP A 384 12.48 10.04 -8.12
C ASP A 384 11.85 10.78 -9.31
N ALA A 385 12.41 10.62 -10.51
CA ALA A 385 11.88 11.25 -11.72
C ALA A 385 10.60 10.54 -12.18
N GLY A 386 10.58 9.21 -12.13
CA GLY A 386 9.37 8.41 -12.35
C GLY A 386 8.27 8.75 -11.36
N ALA A 387 8.59 8.89 -10.06
CA ALA A 387 7.62 9.30 -9.04
C ALA A 387 6.94 10.63 -9.39
N LYS A 388 7.71 11.62 -9.87
CA LYS A 388 7.17 12.91 -10.34
C LYS A 388 6.28 12.77 -11.58
N ALA A 389 6.62 11.88 -12.51
CA ALA A 389 5.79 11.59 -13.69
C ALA A 389 4.41 11.01 -13.30
N PHE A 390 4.34 10.25 -12.21
CA PHE A 390 3.09 9.78 -11.59
C PHE A 390 2.57 10.73 -10.50
N SER A 391 2.85 12.03 -10.63
CA SER A 391 2.38 13.10 -9.72
C SER A 391 2.68 12.88 -8.23
N GLY A 392 3.72 12.09 -7.91
CA GLY A 392 4.12 11.78 -6.54
C GLY A 392 3.28 10.72 -5.83
N TYR A 393 2.35 10.05 -6.53
CA TYR A 393 1.50 8.99 -5.92
C TYR A 393 2.27 7.79 -5.42
N TYR A 394 3.36 7.45 -6.12
CA TYR A 394 4.23 6.34 -5.79
C TYR A 394 5.59 6.90 -5.35
N PRO A 395 6.08 6.60 -4.14
CA PRO A 395 7.40 7.04 -3.73
C PRO A 395 8.49 6.37 -4.58
N LYS A 396 9.67 6.98 -4.63
CA LYS A 396 10.89 6.31 -5.10
C LYS A 396 11.04 4.97 -4.41
N GLY A 397 11.51 3.96 -5.15
CA GLY A 397 11.66 2.61 -4.62
C GLY A 397 10.41 1.75 -4.79
N THR A 398 9.28 2.33 -5.22
CA THR A 398 8.06 1.56 -5.48
C THR A 398 8.33 0.49 -6.54
N ALA A 399 7.98 -0.75 -6.21
CA ALA A 399 7.99 -1.84 -7.18
C ALA A 399 6.94 -1.62 -8.27
N LEU A 400 7.42 -1.61 -9.51
CA LEU A 400 6.61 -1.58 -10.73
C LEU A 400 6.46 -3.00 -11.26
N ASP A 401 5.62 -3.15 -12.28
CA ASP A 401 5.50 -4.45 -12.96
C ASP A 401 6.86 -4.82 -13.57
N PRO A 402 7.27 -6.11 -13.50
CA PRO A 402 8.50 -6.54 -14.14
C PRO A 402 8.50 -6.27 -15.65
N VAL A 403 9.69 -6.01 -16.19
CA VAL A 403 9.91 -5.81 -17.63
C VAL A 403 10.39 -7.12 -18.25
N ASN A 404 9.80 -7.50 -19.38
CA ASN A 404 10.31 -8.56 -20.24
C ASN A 404 10.80 -7.93 -21.54
N LEU A 405 12.08 -8.12 -21.86
CA LEU A 405 12.75 -7.53 -23.00
C LEU A 405 13.31 -8.65 -23.89
N SER A 406 12.96 -8.65 -25.17
CA SER A 406 13.54 -9.56 -26.17
C SER A 406 14.04 -8.77 -27.37
N VAL A 407 15.29 -8.99 -27.79
CA VAL A 407 15.89 -8.32 -28.95
C VAL A 407 16.49 -9.35 -29.90
N ALA A 408 16.14 -9.23 -31.18
CA ALA A 408 16.66 -10.00 -32.28
C ALA A 408 17.96 -9.37 -32.77
N LEU A 409 19.02 -10.18 -32.88
CA LEU A 409 20.35 -9.74 -33.32
C LEU A 409 20.50 -9.82 -34.84
N THR A 410 19.61 -10.56 -35.51
CA THR A 410 19.54 -10.73 -36.97
C THR A 410 18.08 -10.61 -37.42
N THR A 411 17.87 -10.25 -38.70
CA THR A 411 16.51 -10.10 -39.27
C THR A 411 15.77 -11.43 -39.43
N THR A 412 16.47 -12.56 -39.32
CA THR A 412 15.90 -13.91 -39.41
C THR A 412 15.58 -14.52 -38.04
N ALA A 413 16.00 -13.88 -36.95
CA ALA A 413 15.74 -14.36 -35.60
C ALA A 413 14.25 -14.18 -35.24
N ALA A 414 13.64 -15.23 -34.69
CA ALA A 414 12.23 -15.21 -34.31
C ALA A 414 12.09 -14.72 -32.86
N LEU A 415 11.40 -13.60 -32.66
CA LEU A 415 11.05 -13.10 -31.32
C LEU A 415 9.96 -13.98 -30.68
N PRO A 416 9.99 -14.18 -29.35
CA PRO A 416 8.94 -14.93 -28.67
C PRO A 416 7.58 -14.24 -28.84
N SER A 417 6.58 -15.02 -29.25
CA SER A 417 5.19 -14.56 -29.34
C SER A 417 4.67 -14.18 -27.95
N ALA A 418 3.87 -13.12 -27.87
CA ALA A 418 3.25 -12.65 -26.63
C ALA A 418 2.21 -13.64 -26.08
N GLY A 419 2.66 -14.72 -25.44
CA GLY A 419 1.83 -15.63 -24.67
C GLY A 419 1.55 -15.11 -23.24
N PRO A 420 0.51 -15.61 -22.56
CA PRO A 420 0.26 -15.25 -21.16
C PRO A 420 1.37 -15.83 -20.27
N THR A 421 2.08 -15.00 -19.51
CA THR A 421 3.01 -15.47 -18.48
C THR A 421 2.27 -15.70 -17.18
N ALA A 422 2.34 -16.92 -16.66
CA ALA A 422 1.88 -17.28 -15.32
C ALA A 422 2.68 -16.48 -14.27
N GLY A 423 1.97 -15.63 -13.51
CA GLY A 423 2.50 -15.00 -12.31
C GLY A 423 2.58 -16.03 -11.19
N GLY A 424 3.74 -16.65 -11.02
CA GLY A 424 4.01 -17.54 -9.89
C GLY A 424 4.34 -16.73 -8.63
N ALA A 425 3.38 -16.61 -7.72
CA ALA A 425 3.66 -16.48 -6.29
C ALA A 425 3.88 -17.89 -5.73
N THR A 426 5.07 -18.13 -5.18
CA THR A 426 5.41 -19.40 -4.52
C THR A 426 4.72 -19.43 -3.15
N THR A 427 3.63 -20.18 -3.02
CA THR A 427 3.13 -20.64 -1.73
C THR A 427 3.16 -22.16 -1.70
N THR A 428 4.06 -22.68 -0.89
CA THR A 428 4.22 -24.08 -0.54
C THR A 428 2.92 -24.60 0.08
N GLY A 429 2.32 -25.62 -0.53
CA GLY A 429 1.14 -26.29 -0.01
C GLY A 429 0.97 -27.62 -0.73
N ALA A 430 1.62 -28.65 -0.20
CA ALA A 430 1.44 -30.02 -0.65
C ALA A 430 0.02 -30.49 -0.32
N VAL A 431 -0.75 -30.91 -1.33
CA VAL A 431 -1.81 -31.91 -1.17
C VAL A 431 -1.75 -32.85 -2.37
N THR A 432 -1.47 -34.11 -2.06
CA THR A 432 -1.50 -35.26 -2.95
C THR A 432 -2.94 -35.65 -3.30
N GLY A 433 -3.20 -35.98 -4.56
CA GLY A 433 -4.45 -36.63 -4.98
C GLY A 433 -4.53 -36.85 -6.49
N SER A 434 -4.08 -38.02 -6.95
CA SER A 434 -4.23 -38.54 -8.31
C SER A 434 -5.69 -38.77 -8.70
N ALA A 435 -6.05 -38.54 -9.98
CA ALA A 435 -6.50 -39.60 -10.91
C ALA A 435 -6.90 -39.04 -12.29
N ALA A 436 -6.80 -39.93 -13.28
CA ALA A 436 -6.75 -39.74 -14.72
C ALA A 436 -8.10 -39.56 -15.45
N GLY A 437 -8.03 -39.18 -16.74
CA GLY A 437 -9.11 -39.37 -17.73
C GLY A 437 -9.06 -38.38 -18.89
N GLY A 438 -8.84 -38.86 -20.12
CA GLY A 438 -8.49 -38.06 -21.30
C GLY A 438 -9.64 -37.68 -22.27
N GLY A 439 -9.24 -37.05 -23.38
CA GLY A 439 -9.89 -37.17 -24.70
C GLY A 439 -10.74 -36.01 -25.22
N GLY A 440 -10.15 -35.19 -26.10
CA GLY A 440 -10.65 -34.93 -27.46
C GLY A 440 -11.92 -34.09 -27.75
N VAL A 441 -11.66 -32.96 -28.44
CA VAL A 441 -12.36 -32.35 -29.61
C VAL A 441 -13.62 -31.45 -29.48
N VAL A 442 -13.42 -30.21 -29.97
CA VAL A 442 -14.27 -29.24 -30.73
C VAL A 442 -15.62 -28.73 -30.18
N GLY A 443 -15.84 -27.41 -30.32
CA GLY A 443 -17.18 -26.80 -30.37
C GLY A 443 -17.31 -25.50 -29.56
N GLY A 444 -17.57 -24.38 -30.22
CA GLY A 444 -17.51 -23.03 -29.64
C GLY A 444 -18.72 -22.57 -28.82
N SER A 445 -18.52 -21.41 -28.20
CA SER A 445 -19.48 -20.39 -27.76
C SER A 445 -20.59 -20.81 -26.78
N LEU A 446 -20.59 -20.23 -25.58
CA LEU A 446 -21.54 -19.19 -25.12
C LEU A 446 -21.32 -18.87 -23.62
N ALA A 447 -21.68 -17.65 -23.26
CA ALA A 447 -21.49 -17.03 -21.95
C ALA A 447 -22.25 -17.73 -20.81
N ALA A 448 -21.66 -17.70 -19.61
CA ALA A 448 -22.36 -17.96 -18.36
C ALA A 448 -21.86 -16.98 -17.28
N THR A 449 -22.64 -15.91 -17.07
CA THR A 449 -22.59 -15.10 -15.85
C THR A 449 -23.19 -15.93 -14.72
N GLY A 450 -22.41 -16.22 -13.68
CA GLY A 450 -22.92 -16.99 -12.54
C GLY A 450 -22.00 -16.91 -11.35
N SER A 451 -22.32 -15.99 -10.44
CA SER A 451 -21.87 -15.95 -9.05
C SER A 451 -22.18 -17.28 -8.35
N GLY A 452 -21.14 -18.01 -7.94
CA GLY A 452 -21.25 -19.24 -7.16
C GLY A 452 -20.71 -19.05 -5.75
N VAL A 453 -21.57 -18.66 -4.82
CA VAL A 453 -21.34 -18.87 -3.38
C VAL A 453 -21.84 -20.29 -3.06
N PRO A 454 -21.06 -21.16 -2.38
CA PRO A 454 -21.57 -22.47 -1.99
C PRO A 454 -22.47 -22.32 -0.76
N ALA A 455 -23.74 -22.70 -0.91
CA ALA A 455 -24.66 -22.93 0.20
C ALA A 455 -24.52 -24.38 0.68
N GLY A 456 -24.28 -24.56 1.99
CA GLY A 456 -24.50 -25.79 2.75
C GLY A 456 -25.38 -25.50 3.97
N PRO A 457 -26.11 -26.48 4.52
CA PRO A 457 -27.50 -26.27 4.94
C PRO A 457 -27.70 -26.25 6.46
N LEU A 458 -28.45 -25.26 6.96
CA LEU A 458 -29.29 -25.31 8.18
C LEU A 458 -30.39 -24.25 7.91
N GLY A 459 -31.70 -24.51 7.91
CA GLY A 459 -32.48 -25.33 8.83
C GLY A 459 -33.37 -24.40 9.67
N ALA A 460 -34.58 -24.14 9.16
CA ALA A 460 -35.78 -23.67 9.86
C ALA A 460 -35.77 -22.34 10.67
N ALA A 461 -36.55 -21.35 10.19
CA ALA A 461 -37.79 -20.89 10.83
C ALA A 461 -38.21 -19.53 10.23
N ALA A 462 -39.25 -19.55 9.40
CA ALA A 462 -39.96 -18.36 8.96
C ALA A 462 -40.98 -17.96 10.02
N ALA A 463 -40.99 -16.69 10.43
CA ALA A 463 -42.16 -16.05 11.01
C ALA A 463 -42.23 -14.60 10.54
N VAL A 464 -43.37 -14.31 9.92
CA VAL A 464 -43.78 -13.09 9.24
C VAL A 464 -43.92 -11.92 10.21
N THR A 465 -43.45 -10.72 9.83
CA THR A 465 -44.15 -9.45 10.14
C THR A 465 -43.61 -8.32 9.26
N ALA A 466 -44.42 -7.92 8.28
CA ALA A 466 -44.35 -6.61 7.66
C ALA A 466 -45.73 -5.96 7.83
N ALA A 467 -45.83 -4.93 8.66
CA ALA A 467 -46.95 -3.98 8.67
C ALA A 467 -46.59 -2.67 9.37
N ALA A 468 -46.84 -1.57 8.66
CA ALA A 468 -47.18 -0.23 9.15
C ALA A 468 -46.11 0.61 9.89
N GLY A 469 -45.29 1.33 9.11
CA GLY A 469 -44.57 2.53 9.56
C GLY A 469 -45.17 3.80 8.96
N ALA A 470 -46.35 4.20 9.41
CA ALA A 470 -46.92 5.52 9.13
C ALA A 470 -47.67 6.00 10.38
N GLY A 471 -47.09 6.94 11.14
CA GLY A 471 -47.80 7.58 12.24
C GLY A 471 -46.97 8.12 13.40
N VAL A 472 -45.96 8.97 13.15
CA VAL A 472 -45.40 9.83 14.21
C VAL A 472 -45.12 11.23 13.67
N VAL A 473 -46.19 12.00 13.41
CA VAL A 473 -46.12 13.48 13.21
C VAL A 473 -47.24 14.23 13.98
N LEU A 474 -48.08 13.58 14.78
CA LEU A 474 -49.24 14.24 15.43
C LEU A 474 -49.29 14.11 16.96
N ALA A 475 -48.17 14.35 17.65
CA ALA A 475 -48.17 14.42 19.12
C ALA A 475 -47.26 15.50 19.74
N VAL A 476 -47.00 16.61 19.05
CA VAL A 476 -46.34 17.81 19.64
C VAL A 476 -47.10 19.10 19.34
N ARG A 477 -48.44 19.06 19.33
CA ARG A 477 -49.26 20.28 19.18
C ARG A 477 -50.39 20.45 20.20
N ARG A 478 -50.31 19.78 21.35
CA ARG A 478 -51.25 20.01 22.46
C ARG A 478 -50.55 20.12 23.81
N ARG A 479 -49.65 21.10 23.94
CA ARG A 479 -49.37 21.82 25.19
C ARG A 479 -48.85 23.21 24.85
N ARG A 480 -49.77 24.15 24.58
CA ARG A 480 -49.60 25.61 24.69
C ARG A 480 -50.88 26.31 24.23
N THR A 481 -51.74 26.61 25.21
CA THR A 481 -52.79 27.67 25.34
C THR A 481 -53.88 27.09 26.27
N ALA A 482 -53.89 27.40 27.57
CA ALA A 482 -54.39 28.64 28.20
C ALA A 482 -55.93 28.78 28.12
N MET A 483 -56.64 28.20 29.09
CA MET A 483 -57.39 28.84 30.18
C MET A 483 -58.04 27.77 31.06
#